data_AF-V4BSP9-F1
#
_entry.id   AF-V4BSP9-F1
#
_cell.length_a   1.000
_cell.length_b   1.000
_cell.length_c   1.000
_cell.angle_alpha   90.00
_cell.angle_beta   90.00
_cell.angle_gamma   90.00
#
_symmetry.space_group_name_H-M   'P 1'
#
loop_
_entity.id
_entity.type
_entity.pdbx_description
1 polymer ?
#
loop_
_entity_poly.entity_id
_entity_poly.type
_entity_poly.pdbx_seq_one_letter_code
_entity_poly.pdbx_strand_id
1 'polypeptide(L)'
;IVFSFYTVFKKTDEGPSYTNPKILTIPLFVTYFTNLCLNIGWTLSFDRESLIAAFVLLFLIAFTLYICLFFSYRSFAEHSPKLAKQGRNSEIWCHRVIVHNAFGNYATWTTIATLLNVIMVMVYVADPGVEIETAGTVALGILTAEIIIFAGTDLILLDKYSRYTFTPYLVVMVALGGSISKNYDST
;
A
#
# COMPACT_ATOMS: atom_id res chain seq x y z
N ILE A 1 -8.43 -10.85 0.38
CA ILE A 1 -9.06 -12.03 1.02
C ILE A 1 -10.59 -11.94 0.99
N VAL A 2 -11.23 -10.93 1.61
CA VAL A 2 -12.72 -10.81 1.64
C VAL A 2 -13.35 -10.80 0.25
N PHE A 3 -12.87 -9.97 -0.67
CA PHE A 3 -13.39 -9.94 -2.05
C PHE A 3 -13.17 -11.26 -2.79
N SER A 4 -12.04 -11.94 -2.54
CA SER A 4 -11.74 -13.25 -3.12
C SER A 4 -12.71 -14.33 -2.63
N PHE A 5 -13.08 -14.32 -1.35
CA PHE A 5 -14.10 -15.23 -0.83
C PHE A 5 -15.47 -14.94 -1.44
N TYR A 6 -15.85 -13.66 -1.55
CA TYR A 6 -17.11 -13.28 -2.19
C TYR A 6 -17.23 -13.82 -3.62
N THR A 7 -16.18 -13.75 -4.44
CA THR A 7 -16.20 -14.24 -5.83
C THR A 7 -16.19 -15.76 -5.94
N VAL A 8 -15.73 -16.49 -4.92
CA VAL A 8 -15.81 -17.96 -4.88
C VAL A 8 -17.24 -18.44 -4.71
N PHE A 9 -18.01 -17.81 -3.82
CA PHE A 9 -19.39 -18.22 -3.53
C PHE A 9 -20.42 -17.66 -4.52
N LYS A 10 -20.08 -16.58 -5.24
CA LYS A 10 -20.97 -15.99 -6.24
C LYS A 10 -20.97 -16.80 -7.54
N LYS A 11 -22.15 -17.28 -7.94
CA LYS A 11 -22.38 -17.91 -9.25
C LYS A 11 -22.88 -16.87 -10.25
N THR A 12 -22.47 -17.02 -11.50
CA THR A 12 -22.94 -16.28 -12.67
C THR A 12 -23.44 -17.26 -13.73
N ASP A 13 -24.08 -16.76 -14.78
CA ASP A 13 -24.57 -17.59 -15.88
C ASP A 13 -23.46 -18.37 -16.61
N GLU A 14 -22.21 -17.90 -16.48
CA GLU A 14 -21.01 -18.51 -17.08
C GLU A 14 -20.20 -19.36 -16.07
N GLY A 15 -20.77 -19.68 -14.90
CA GLY A 15 -20.12 -20.45 -13.84
C GLY A 15 -19.72 -19.60 -12.62
N PRO A 16 -18.71 -20.02 -11.83
CA PRO A 16 -18.26 -19.23 -10.69
C PRO A 16 -17.71 -17.85 -11.11
N SER A 17 -18.01 -16.82 -10.33
CA SER A 17 -17.63 -15.42 -10.63
C SER A 17 -16.11 -15.24 -10.80
N TYR A 18 -15.30 -15.97 -10.04
CA TYR A 18 -13.84 -15.90 -10.09
C TYR A 18 -13.21 -16.50 -11.37
N THR A 19 -13.92 -17.36 -12.11
CA THR A 19 -13.34 -18.03 -13.29
C THR A 19 -13.42 -17.20 -14.56
N ASN A 20 -14.35 -16.26 -14.65
CA ASN A 20 -14.58 -15.48 -15.86
C ASN A 20 -15.21 -14.11 -15.55
N PRO A 21 -14.51 -12.97 -15.76
CA PRO A 21 -13.09 -12.84 -16.02
C PRO A 21 -12.21 -12.99 -14.76
N LYS A 22 -10.96 -13.40 -14.93
CA LYS A 22 -9.98 -13.56 -13.84
C LYS A 22 -9.35 -12.23 -13.44
N ILE A 23 -10.07 -11.44 -12.63
CA ILE A 23 -9.60 -10.11 -12.19
C ILE A 23 -8.45 -10.24 -11.16
N LEU A 24 -8.57 -11.17 -10.22
CA LEU A 24 -7.51 -11.46 -9.24
C LEU A 24 -6.56 -12.49 -9.84
N THR A 25 -5.40 -12.02 -10.28
CA THR A 25 -4.45 -12.84 -11.04
C THR A 25 -3.49 -13.61 -10.13
N ILE A 26 -2.91 -14.69 -10.64
CA ILE A 26 -1.90 -15.47 -9.91
C ILE A 26 -0.68 -14.60 -9.50
N PRO A 27 -0.12 -13.74 -10.39
CA PRO A 27 0.97 -12.83 -9.99
C PRO A 27 0.61 -11.96 -8.78
N LEU A 28 -0.61 -11.44 -8.70
CA LEU A 28 -1.06 -10.66 -7.55
C LEU A 28 -0.99 -11.46 -6.25
N PHE A 29 -1.47 -12.70 -6.26
CA PHE A 29 -1.42 -13.57 -5.07
C PHE A 29 0.00 -13.96 -4.68
N VAL A 30 0.87 -14.27 -5.65
CA VAL A 30 2.27 -14.60 -5.39
C VAL A 30 3.00 -13.40 -4.79
N THR A 31 2.85 -12.21 -5.37
CA THR A 31 3.46 -10.99 -4.83
C THR A 31 2.95 -10.68 -3.43
N TYR A 32 1.64 -10.82 -3.18
CA TYR A 32 1.08 -10.57 -1.86
C TYR A 32 1.52 -11.62 -0.83
N PHE A 33 1.67 -12.89 -1.22
CA PHE A 33 2.24 -13.90 -0.35
C PHE A 33 3.68 -13.58 0.05
N THR A 34 4.51 -13.17 -0.91
CA THR A 34 5.88 -12.68 -0.62
C THR A 34 5.85 -11.49 0.34
N ASN A 35 4.92 -10.55 0.16
CA ASN A 35 4.74 -9.42 1.06
C ASN A 35 4.44 -9.87 2.51
N LEU A 36 3.58 -10.87 2.70
CA LEU A 36 3.27 -11.43 4.02
C LEU A 36 4.51 -12.07 4.67
N CYS A 37 5.31 -12.82 3.92
CA CYS A 37 6.57 -13.39 4.42
C CYS A 37 7.55 -12.29 4.86
N LEU A 38 7.67 -11.22 4.06
CA LEU A 38 8.49 -10.05 4.42
C LEU A 38 7.97 -9.37 5.69
N ASN A 39 6.65 -9.26 5.86
CA ASN A 39 6.03 -8.68 7.06
C ASN A 39 6.33 -9.48 8.35
N ILE A 40 6.31 -10.81 8.27
CA ILE A 40 6.75 -11.69 9.36
C ILE A 40 8.23 -11.43 9.66
N GLY A 41 9.07 -11.40 8.63
CA GLY A 41 10.50 -11.11 8.77
C GLY A 41 10.76 -9.75 9.43
N TRP A 42 9.99 -8.73 9.03
CA TRP A 42 10.09 -7.39 9.62
C TRP A 42 9.77 -7.42 11.11
N THR A 43 8.66 -8.06 11.49
CA THR A 43 8.24 -8.15 12.90
C THR A 43 9.34 -8.81 13.75
N LEU A 44 9.92 -9.91 13.27
CA LEU A 44 11.02 -10.59 13.96
C LEU A 44 12.31 -9.77 14.03
N SER A 45 12.63 -9.02 12.98
CA SER A 45 13.84 -8.18 12.93
C SER A 45 13.72 -6.98 13.85
N PHE A 46 12.53 -6.37 13.89
CA PHE A 46 12.22 -5.24 14.74
C PHE A 46 12.17 -5.64 16.22
N ASP A 47 11.57 -6.78 16.55
CA ASP A 47 11.56 -7.36 17.91
C ASP A 47 12.98 -7.60 18.45
N ARG A 48 13.91 -7.96 17.57
CA ARG A 48 15.34 -8.14 17.91
C ARG A 48 16.17 -6.86 17.82
N GLU A 49 15.53 -5.70 17.69
CA GLU A 49 16.18 -4.38 17.55
C GLU A 49 17.18 -4.28 16.39
N SER A 50 17.05 -5.14 15.37
CA SER A 50 17.88 -5.06 14.17
C SER A 50 17.34 -3.99 13.22
N LEU A 51 17.61 -2.72 13.54
CA LEU A 51 17.00 -1.56 12.88
C LEU A 51 17.29 -1.47 11.37
N ILE A 52 18.53 -1.80 10.95
CA ILE A 52 18.87 -1.83 9.50
C ILE A 52 18.07 -2.91 8.78
N ALA A 53 17.99 -4.12 9.34
CA ALA A 53 17.23 -5.21 8.72
C ALA A 53 15.73 -4.88 8.67
N ALA A 54 15.19 -4.34 9.76
CA ALA A 54 13.80 -3.89 9.83
C ALA A 54 13.49 -2.81 8.77
N PHE A 55 14.38 -1.84 8.59
CA PHE A 55 14.27 -0.83 7.53
C PHE A 55 14.22 -1.46 6.13
N VAL A 56 15.19 -2.32 5.80
CA VAL A 56 15.25 -2.97 4.48
C VAL A 56 13.99 -3.79 4.21
N LEU A 57 13.50 -4.53 5.22
CA LEU A 57 12.30 -5.34 5.09
C LEU A 57 11.05 -4.47 4.87
N LEU A 58 10.88 -3.37 5.60
CA LEU A 58 9.78 -2.43 5.38
C LEU A 58 9.81 -1.79 3.99
N PHE A 59 11.00 -1.41 3.51
CA PHE A 59 11.17 -0.91 2.15
C PHE A 59 10.70 -1.94 1.11
N LEU A 60 11.10 -3.21 1.26
CA LEU A 60 10.66 -4.30 0.38
C LEU A 60 9.15 -4.58 0.49
N ILE A 61 8.57 -4.45 1.68
CA ILE A 61 7.12 -4.56 1.90
C ILE A 61 6.40 -3.46 1.10
N ALA A 62 6.81 -2.20 1.25
CA ALA A 62 6.21 -1.09 0.51
C ALA A 62 6.32 -1.32 -1.01
N PHE A 63 7.50 -1.70 -1.49
CA PHE A 63 7.73 -1.97 -2.91
C PHE A 63 6.85 -3.09 -3.47
N THR A 64 6.74 -4.21 -2.74
CA THR A 64 5.86 -5.33 -3.15
C THR A 64 4.38 -4.94 -3.16
N LEU A 65 3.94 -4.01 -2.32
CA LEU A 65 2.57 -3.49 -2.37
C LEU A 65 2.30 -2.61 -3.60
N TYR A 66 3.28 -1.81 -4.02
CA TYR A 66 3.18 -1.08 -5.31
C TYR A 66 3.12 -2.04 -6.50
N ILE A 67 3.86 -3.15 -6.46
CA ILE A 67 3.74 -4.23 -7.48
C ILE A 67 2.34 -4.86 -7.46
N CYS A 68 1.77 -5.12 -6.28
CA CYS A 68 0.39 -5.60 -6.16
C CYS A 68 -0.60 -4.63 -6.79
N LEU A 69 -0.47 -3.32 -6.53
CA LEU A 69 -1.30 -2.29 -7.16
C LEU A 69 -1.16 -2.32 -8.68
N PHE A 70 0.06 -2.42 -9.20
CA PHE A 70 0.31 -2.51 -10.64
C PHE A 70 -0.42 -3.70 -11.28
N PHE A 71 -0.26 -4.91 -10.73
CA PHE A 71 -0.96 -6.09 -11.27
C PHE A 71 -2.48 -5.98 -11.15
N SER A 72 -2.96 -5.42 -10.04
CA SER A 72 -4.39 -5.22 -9.79
C SER A 72 -5.00 -4.23 -10.79
N TYR A 73 -4.37 -3.07 -11.00
CA TYR A 73 -4.78 -2.06 -11.97
C TYR A 73 -4.77 -2.57 -13.40
N ARG A 74 -3.68 -3.25 -13.80
CA ARG A 74 -3.55 -3.79 -15.15
C ARG A 74 -4.64 -4.81 -15.46
N SER A 75 -4.81 -5.79 -14.57
CA SER A 75 -5.83 -6.83 -14.72
C SER A 75 -7.25 -6.24 -14.73
N PHE A 76 -7.51 -5.29 -13.83
CA PHE A 76 -8.82 -4.64 -13.74
C PHE A 76 -9.16 -3.82 -15.00
N ALA A 77 -8.20 -3.09 -15.54
CA ALA A 77 -8.42 -2.31 -16.76
C ALA A 77 -8.72 -3.20 -17.98
N GLU A 78 -8.09 -4.36 -18.07
CA GLU A 78 -8.33 -5.34 -19.14
C GLU A 78 -9.73 -5.98 -19.03
N HIS A 79 -10.16 -6.32 -17.82
CA HIS A 79 -11.36 -7.13 -17.61
C HIS A 79 -12.62 -6.34 -17.22
N SER A 80 -12.50 -5.10 -16.74
CA SER A 80 -13.64 -4.28 -16.30
C SER A 80 -14.69 -3.99 -17.38
N PRO A 81 -14.36 -3.81 -18.68
CA PRO A 81 -15.39 -3.65 -19.72
C PRO A 81 -16.24 -4.91 -19.89
N LYS A 82 -15.65 -6.10 -19.72
CA LYS A 82 -16.38 -7.37 -19.80
C LYS A 82 -17.35 -7.52 -18.63
N LEU A 83 -16.92 -7.18 -17.41
CA LEU A 83 -17.78 -7.19 -16.23
C LEU A 83 -18.97 -6.24 -16.38
N ALA A 84 -18.74 -5.05 -16.94
CA ALA A 84 -19.79 -4.07 -17.17
C ALA A 84 -20.84 -4.60 -18.16
N LYS A 85 -20.40 -5.24 -19.26
CA LYS A 85 -21.29 -5.88 -20.23
C LYS A 85 -22.11 -7.04 -19.62
N GLN A 86 -21.56 -7.75 -18.65
CA GLN A 86 -22.24 -8.82 -17.91
C GLN A 86 -23.14 -8.28 -16.77
N GLY A 87 -23.31 -6.96 -16.62
CA GLY A 87 -24.12 -6.37 -15.55
C GLY A 87 -23.49 -6.49 -14.15
N ARG A 88 -22.22 -6.88 -14.04
CA ARG A 88 -21.52 -7.17 -12.77
C ARG A 88 -20.90 -5.92 -12.14
N ASN A 89 -21.66 -4.83 -12.10
CA ASN A 89 -21.21 -3.54 -11.57
C ASN A 89 -20.83 -3.60 -10.09
N SER A 90 -21.49 -4.47 -9.30
CA SER A 90 -21.13 -4.66 -7.90
C SER A 90 -19.69 -5.15 -7.72
N GLU A 91 -19.21 -6.04 -8.59
CA GLU A 91 -17.83 -6.53 -8.52
C GLU A 91 -16.81 -5.48 -8.94
N ILE A 92 -17.16 -4.64 -9.91
CA ILE A 92 -16.35 -3.50 -10.32
C ILE A 92 -16.13 -2.55 -9.14
N TRP A 93 -17.22 -2.20 -8.44
CA TRP A 93 -17.15 -1.33 -7.27
C TRP A 93 -16.44 -1.98 -6.08
N CYS A 94 -16.72 -3.25 -5.79
CA CYS A 94 -16.02 -3.97 -4.74
C CYS A 94 -14.51 -4.04 -5.02
N HIS A 95 -14.08 -4.27 -6.26
CA HIS A 95 -12.65 -4.28 -6.58
C HIS A 95 -12.00 -2.91 -6.36
N ARG A 96 -12.64 -1.83 -6.79
CA ARG A 96 -12.15 -0.46 -6.57
C ARG A 96 -12.08 -0.09 -5.09
N VAL A 97 -13.18 -0.27 -4.36
CA VAL A 97 -13.31 0.19 -2.97
C VAL A 97 -12.57 -0.72 -2.00
N ILE A 98 -12.52 -2.03 -2.25
CA ILE A 98 -11.89 -2.98 -1.33
C ILE A 98 -10.46 -3.27 -1.76
N VAL A 99 -10.22 -3.71 -2.99
CA VAL A 99 -8.90 -4.23 -3.39
C VAL A 99 -7.90 -3.10 -3.59
N HIS A 100 -8.21 -2.14 -4.47
CA HIS A 100 -7.27 -1.04 -4.75
C HIS A 100 -6.98 -0.19 -3.51
N ASN A 101 -8.02 0.17 -2.77
CA ASN A 101 -7.86 0.97 -1.56
C ASN A 101 -7.23 0.19 -0.40
N ALA A 102 -7.45 -1.13 -0.25
CA ALA A 102 -6.72 -1.88 0.77
C ALA A 102 -5.21 -1.90 0.48
N PHE A 103 -4.82 -2.12 -0.78
CA PHE A 103 -3.40 -2.07 -1.15
C PHE A 103 -2.84 -0.65 -1.07
N GLY A 104 -3.58 0.37 -1.50
CA GLY A 104 -3.20 1.78 -1.37
C GLY A 104 -2.95 2.17 0.08
N ASN A 105 -3.93 1.91 0.95
CA ASN A 105 -3.81 2.12 2.39
C ASN A 105 -2.56 1.45 2.97
N TYR A 106 -2.39 0.15 2.68
CA TYR A 106 -1.28 -0.61 3.26
C TYR A 106 0.08 -0.14 2.71
N ALA A 107 0.18 0.16 1.42
CA ALA A 107 1.40 0.71 0.81
C ALA A 107 1.82 2.00 1.52
N THR A 108 0.90 2.96 1.64
CA THR A 108 1.17 4.24 2.32
C THR A 108 1.56 4.05 3.78
N TRP A 109 0.86 3.18 4.51
CA TRP A 109 1.20 2.90 5.90
C TRP A 109 2.63 2.34 6.03
N THR A 110 3.00 1.40 5.17
CA THR A 110 4.34 0.79 5.20
C THR A 110 5.43 1.74 4.73
N THR A 111 5.13 2.64 3.79
CA THR A 111 6.03 3.74 3.41
C THR A 111 6.31 4.63 4.62
N ILE A 112 5.29 5.08 5.34
CA ILE A 112 5.46 5.90 6.56
C ILE A 112 6.25 5.14 7.63
N ALA A 113 5.93 3.86 7.87
CA ALA A 113 6.68 3.02 8.80
C ALA A 113 8.16 2.86 8.39
N THR A 114 8.43 2.79 7.08
CA THR A 114 9.79 2.76 6.53
C THR A 114 10.54 4.05 6.89
N LEU A 115 9.91 5.21 6.71
CA LEU A 115 10.49 6.51 7.07
C LEU A 115 10.77 6.65 8.57
N LEU A 116 9.87 6.15 9.42
CA LEU A 116 10.11 6.07 10.87
C LEU A 116 11.32 5.18 11.18
N ASN A 117 11.50 4.06 10.47
CA ASN A 117 12.70 3.23 10.61
C ASN A 117 13.97 3.91 10.11
N VAL A 118 13.89 4.71 9.04
CA VAL A 118 15.01 5.53 8.59
C VAL A 118 15.45 6.51 9.68
N ILE A 119 14.52 7.17 10.37
CA ILE A 119 14.83 8.03 11.53
C ILE A 119 15.58 7.23 12.60
N MET A 120 15.05 6.06 12.99
CA MET A 120 15.70 5.21 14.00
C MET A 120 17.12 4.79 13.59
N VAL A 121 17.35 4.44 12.32
CA VAL A 121 18.69 4.10 11.82
C VAL A 121 19.62 5.33 11.87
N MET A 122 19.16 6.51 11.45
CA MET A 122 19.97 7.74 11.47
C MET A 122 20.35 8.18 12.89
N VAL A 123 19.43 8.01 13.85
CA VAL A 123 19.64 8.46 15.23
C VAL A 123 20.46 7.44 16.04
N TYR A 124 20.15 6.15 15.92
CA TYR A 124 20.68 5.13 16.83
C TYR A 124 21.80 4.27 16.24
N VAL A 125 21.98 4.25 14.92
CA VAL A 125 22.94 3.35 14.24
C VAL A 125 24.05 4.12 13.51
N ALA A 126 23.78 5.32 13.01
CA ALA A 126 24.81 6.14 12.37
C ALA A 126 25.88 6.60 13.38
N ASP A 127 27.12 6.76 12.91
CA ASP A 127 28.24 7.26 13.71
C ASP A 127 28.97 8.42 12.98
N PRO A 128 28.92 9.67 13.49
CA PRO A 128 28.15 10.09 14.66
C PRO A 128 26.63 10.03 14.39
N GLY A 129 25.85 9.78 15.43
CA GLY A 129 24.38 9.76 15.36
C GLY A 129 23.82 11.11 14.92
N VAL A 130 22.79 11.09 14.07
CA VAL A 130 22.11 12.30 13.59
C VAL A 130 21.11 12.79 14.64
N GLU A 131 21.02 14.11 14.82
CA GLU A 131 20.02 14.72 15.69
C GLU A 131 18.59 14.39 15.23
N ILE A 132 17.70 14.09 16.18
CA ILE A 132 16.34 13.63 15.89
C ILE A 132 15.51 14.63 15.06
N GLU A 133 15.70 15.94 15.28
CA GLU A 133 15.02 17.00 14.51
C GLU A 133 15.47 17.00 13.04
N THR A 134 16.78 16.84 12.81
CA THR A 134 17.35 16.73 11.46
C THR A 134 16.86 15.46 10.78
N ALA A 135 16.90 14.33 11.49
CA ALA A 135 16.42 13.04 10.99
C ALA A 135 14.92 13.08 10.63
N GLY A 136 14.10 13.70 11.48
CA GLY A 136 12.68 13.92 11.24
C GLY A 136 12.42 14.81 10.03
N THR A 137 13.19 15.89 9.88
CA THR A 137 13.10 16.79 8.72
C THR A 137 13.41 16.05 7.41
N VAL A 138 14.44 15.19 7.40
CA VAL A 138 14.76 14.35 6.23
C VAL A 138 13.59 13.42 5.90
N ALA A 139 13.03 12.72 6.90
CA ALA A 139 11.90 11.82 6.70
C ALA A 139 10.66 12.54 6.17
N LEU A 140 10.33 13.71 6.70
CA LEU A 140 9.21 14.54 6.22
C LEU A 140 9.46 15.09 4.80
N GLY A 141 10.70 15.44 4.48
CA GLY A 141 11.11 15.83 3.13
C GLY A 141 10.90 14.71 2.12
N ILE A 142 11.30 13.47 2.46
CA ILE A 142 11.06 12.28 1.62
C ILE A 142 9.55 12.03 1.48
N LEU A 143 8.79 12.05 2.58
CA LEU A 143 7.34 11.87 2.54
C LEU A 143 6.66 12.90 1.64
N THR A 144 7.10 14.16 1.70
CA THR A 144 6.58 15.24 0.85
C THR A 144 6.84 14.94 -0.63
N ALA A 145 8.06 14.53 -0.97
CA ALA A 145 8.39 14.14 -2.34
C ALA A 145 7.55 12.95 -2.81
N GLU A 146 7.35 11.93 -1.97
CA GLU A 146 6.51 10.78 -2.28
C GLU A 146 5.04 11.16 -2.50
N ILE A 147 4.48 12.07 -1.69
CA ILE A 147 3.11 12.57 -1.88
C ILE A 147 2.97 13.31 -3.21
N ILE A 148 3.95 14.15 -3.57
CA ILE A 148 3.94 14.87 -4.86
C ILE A 148 4.01 13.88 -6.02
N ILE A 149 4.90 12.89 -5.96
CA ILE A 149 5.04 11.84 -6.98
C ILE A 149 3.74 11.03 -7.07
N PHE A 150 3.16 10.65 -5.92
CA PHE A 150 1.92 9.91 -5.86
C PHE A 150 0.77 10.70 -6.47
N ALA A 151 0.57 11.97 -6.08
CA ALA A 151 -0.48 12.83 -6.61
C ALA A 151 -0.31 13.09 -8.11
N GLY A 152 0.91 13.35 -8.59
CA GLY A 152 1.18 13.49 -10.02
C GLY A 152 0.89 12.20 -10.79
N THR A 153 1.27 11.05 -10.22
CA THR A 153 0.97 9.75 -10.82
C THR A 153 -0.52 9.47 -10.83
N ASP A 154 -1.22 9.72 -9.74
CA ASP A 154 -2.64 9.42 -9.55
C ASP A 154 -3.56 10.34 -10.37
N LEU A 155 -3.28 11.64 -10.40
CA LEU A 155 -4.15 12.64 -11.04
C LEU A 155 -3.84 12.83 -12.52
N ILE A 156 -2.62 12.53 -12.97
CA ILE A 156 -2.18 12.84 -14.35
C ILE A 156 -1.87 11.55 -15.12
N LEU A 157 -0.92 10.74 -14.64
CA LEU A 157 -0.36 9.63 -15.43
C LEU A 157 -1.26 8.38 -15.45
N LEU A 158 -1.79 8.04 -14.28
CA LEU A 158 -2.52 6.81 -14.02
C LEU A 158 -3.99 7.04 -13.64
N ASP A 159 -4.54 8.25 -13.80
CA ASP A 159 -5.94 8.58 -13.45
C ASP A 159 -6.92 7.51 -13.96
N LYS A 160 -6.79 7.08 -15.22
CA LYS A 160 -7.63 6.01 -15.79
C LYS A 160 -7.66 4.72 -14.94
N TYR A 161 -6.57 4.39 -14.27
CA TYR A 161 -6.39 3.18 -13.47
C TYR A 161 -6.64 3.41 -11.98
N SER A 162 -6.18 4.54 -11.43
CA SER A 162 -6.12 4.81 -9.99
C SER A 162 -7.18 5.77 -9.47
N ARG A 163 -8.04 6.36 -10.31
CA ARG A 163 -9.08 7.36 -9.94
C ARG A 163 -9.86 7.10 -8.65
N TYR A 164 -10.08 5.84 -8.30
CA TYR A 164 -10.86 5.45 -7.13
C TYR A 164 -10.00 5.03 -5.92
N THR A 165 -8.69 5.19 -5.97
CA THR A 165 -7.72 4.80 -4.93
C THR A 165 -7.31 6.02 -4.10
N PHE A 166 -8.24 6.49 -3.26
CA PHE A 166 -8.07 7.72 -2.48
C PHE A 166 -7.51 7.49 -1.06
N THR A 167 -7.50 6.24 -0.59
CA THR A 167 -7.02 5.91 0.77
C THR A 167 -5.60 6.38 1.09
N PRO A 168 -4.61 6.41 0.17
CA PRO A 168 -3.30 6.98 0.47
C PRO A 168 -3.35 8.39 1.06
N TYR A 169 -4.20 9.27 0.51
CA TYR A 169 -4.37 10.63 1.03
C TYR A 169 -4.92 10.63 2.46
N LEU A 170 -5.88 9.75 2.75
CA LEU A 170 -6.45 9.63 4.10
C LEU A 170 -5.42 9.13 5.11
N VAL A 171 -4.60 8.15 4.72
CA VAL A 171 -3.57 7.58 5.59
C VAL A 171 -2.53 8.62 5.97
N VAL A 172 -2.07 9.43 5.01
CA VAL A 172 -1.12 10.52 5.29
C VAL A 172 -1.70 11.48 6.32
N MET A 173 -2.95 11.91 6.16
CA MET A 173 -3.61 12.80 7.13
C MET A 173 -3.70 12.17 8.52
N VAL A 174 -4.10 10.91 8.62
CA VAL A 174 -4.22 10.20 9.90
C VAL A 174 -2.86 10.00 10.55
N ALA A 175 -1.84 9.61 9.78
CA ALA A 175 -0.50 9.36 10.29
C ALA A 175 0.15 10.66 10.80
N LEU A 176 0.09 11.75 10.03
CA LEU A 176 0.62 13.04 10.45
C LEU A 176 -0.18 13.63 11.61
N GLY A 177 -1.52 13.54 11.58
CA GLY A 177 -2.37 13.96 12.69
C GLY A 177 -2.06 13.21 13.98
N GLY A 178 -1.84 11.89 13.87
CA GLY A 178 -1.39 11.05 14.98
C GLY A 178 -0.02 11.47 15.53
N SER A 179 0.94 11.74 14.65
CA SER A 179 2.28 12.22 15.03
C SER A 179 2.24 13.56 15.76
N ILE A 180 1.41 14.51 15.31
CA ILE A 180 1.26 15.81 15.97
C ILE A 180 0.55 15.66 17.32
N SER A 181 -0.55 14.91 17.39
CA SER A 181 -1.36 14.80 18.61
C SER A 181 -0.58 14.31 19.84
N LYS A 182 0.48 13.53 19.62
CA LYS A 182 1.34 13.00 20.70
C LYS A 182 2.55 13.87 21.04
N ASN A 183 2.91 14.81 20.18
CA ASN A 183 4.14 15.60 20.29
C ASN A 183 3.88 17.12 20.18
N TYR A 184 2.61 17.55 20.31
CA TYR A 184 2.25 18.95 20.27
C TYR A 184 2.50 19.58 21.64
N ASP A 185 3.52 20.44 21.73
CA ASP A 185 3.68 21.34 22.87
C ASP A 185 2.67 22.48 22.74
N SER A 186 1.63 22.45 23.57
CA SER A 186 0.68 23.56 23.73
C SER A 186 1.38 24.67 24.52
N THR A 187 2.23 25.43 23.84
CA THR A 187 2.80 26.67 24.41
C THR A 187 1.77 27.79 24.31
#